data_AF-A0A835BEE6-F1
#
_entry.id   AF-A0A835BEE6-F1
#
_cell.length_a   1.000
_cell.length_b   1.000
_cell.length_c   1.000
_cell.angle_alpha   90.00
_cell.angle_beta   90.00
_cell.angle_gamma   90.00
#
_symmetry.space_group_name_H-M   'P 1'
#
loop_
_entity.id
_entity.type
_entity.pdbx_description
1 polymer ?
#
loop_
_entity_poly.entity_id
_entity_poly.type
_entity_poly.pdbx_seq_one_letter_code
_entity_poly.pdbx_strand_id
1 'polypeptide(L)'
;MSGSRSASRNVNMDSTWSKKENKLFEEVLAYYSEDTPDRWNKVSRAMGGTKTADEVRRHYEILEDDIKLINSGRVPCPKYNTQGPKYNTQGAWN
;
A
#
# COMPACT_ATOMS: atom_id res chain seq x y z
N MET A 1 14.34 30.62 29.01
CA MET A 1 15.01 30.01 27.84
C MET A 1 14.04 29.01 27.25
N SER A 2 13.47 29.31 26.09
CA SER A 2 12.62 28.40 25.34
C SER A 2 13.49 27.50 24.45
N GLY A 3 13.16 26.22 24.40
CA GLY A 3 13.73 25.26 23.45
C GLY A 3 13.77 23.87 24.06
N SER A 4 13.36 22.79 23.41
CA SER A 4 12.74 22.59 22.11
C SER A 4 12.01 21.27 22.24
N ARG A 5 10.69 21.24 22.02
CA ARG A 5 9.94 19.99 22.07
C ARG A 5 10.01 19.33 20.69
N SER A 6 10.66 18.17 20.67
CA SER A 6 10.40 17.07 19.76
C SER A 6 10.86 17.23 18.30
N ALA A 7 12.14 16.95 18.08
CA ALA A 7 12.58 16.33 16.84
C ALA A 7 12.09 14.87 16.82
N SER A 8 10.99 14.61 16.12
CA SER A 8 10.69 13.38 15.36
C SER A 8 9.25 13.43 14.84
N ARG A 9 8.95 14.43 14.00
CA ARG A 9 7.82 14.34 13.07
C ARG A 9 8.27 13.48 11.89
N ASN A 10 8.39 12.18 12.12
CA ASN A 10 8.64 11.22 11.03
C ASN A 10 7.85 9.92 11.25
N VAL A 11 6.63 10.07 11.74
CA VAL A 11 5.63 9.01 11.90
C VAL A 11 4.29 9.68 11.62
N ASN A 12 3.69 9.42 10.45
CA ASN A 12 2.29 9.71 10.05
C ASN A 12 2.09 10.30 8.63
N MET A 13 2.95 10.04 7.65
CA MET A 13 2.48 10.19 6.26
C MET A 13 1.53 9.05 5.87
N ASP A 14 1.75 7.84 6.40
CA ASP A 14 0.82 6.69 6.32
C ASP A 14 -0.50 6.88 7.10
N SER A 15 -0.60 7.91 7.93
CA SER A 15 -1.80 8.20 8.74
C SER A 15 -2.92 8.88 7.95
N THR A 16 -2.69 9.27 6.70
CA THR A 16 -3.62 10.15 5.96
C THR A 16 -4.66 9.36 5.15
N TRP A 17 -4.43 8.06 4.93
CA TRP A 17 -5.28 7.20 4.11
C TRP A 17 -5.86 6.06 4.94
N SER A 18 -7.17 6.07 5.14
CA SER A 18 -7.88 4.94 5.73
C SER A 18 -7.89 3.74 4.78
N LYS A 19 -8.05 2.53 5.33
CA LYS A 19 -8.19 1.30 4.52
C LYS A 19 -9.30 1.39 3.47
N LYS A 20 -10.40 2.07 3.80
CA LYS A 20 -11.53 2.28 2.89
C LYS A 20 -11.16 3.22 1.76
N GLU A 21 -10.48 4.32 2.06
CA GLU A 21 -9.99 5.26 1.03
C GLU A 21 -8.94 4.62 0.14
N ASN A 22 -8.01 3.84 0.70
CA ASN A 22 -6.99 3.14 -0.09
C ASN A 22 -7.63 2.13 -1.05
N LYS A 23 -8.60 1.34 -0.56
CA LYS A 23 -9.34 0.41 -1.42
C LYS A 23 -10.08 1.13 -2.56
N LEU A 24 -10.77 2.22 -2.24
CA LEU A 24 -11.46 3.02 -3.26
C LEU A 24 -10.48 3.62 -4.26
N PHE A 25 -9.32 4.09 -3.80
CA PHE A 25 -8.26 4.59 -4.66
C PHE A 25 -7.78 3.52 -5.64
N GLU A 26 -7.49 2.29 -5.18
CA GLU A 26 -7.07 1.18 -6.04
C GLU A 26 -8.14 0.82 -7.09
N GLU A 27 -9.42 0.75 -6.67
CA GLU A 27 -10.54 0.48 -7.58
C GLU A 27 -10.68 1.56 -8.66
N VAL A 28 -10.57 2.83 -8.27
CA VAL A 28 -10.67 3.98 -9.19
C VAL A 28 -9.45 4.06 -10.10
N LEU A 29 -8.25 3.74 -9.58
CA LEU A 29 -7.01 3.70 -10.34
C LEU A 29 -7.05 2.62 -11.44
N ALA A 30 -7.71 1.48 -11.19
CA ALA A 30 -7.92 0.43 -12.17
C ALA A 30 -8.84 0.86 -13.33
N TYR A 31 -9.75 1.79 -13.08
CA TYR A 31 -10.63 2.35 -14.11
C TYR A 31 -9.92 3.43 -14.95
N TYR A 32 -9.10 4.28 -14.32
CA TYR A 32 -8.35 5.34 -15.01
C TYR A 32 -6.91 4.90 -15.27
N SER A 33 -6.64 4.43 -16.49
CA SER A 33 -5.30 4.03 -16.95
C SER A 33 -4.30 5.20 -16.96
N GLU A 34 -3.00 4.88 -17.07
CA GLU A 34 -1.91 5.87 -17.15
C GLU A 34 -2.04 6.86 -18.30
N ASP A 35 -2.63 6.44 -19.42
CA ASP A 35 -2.86 7.29 -20.61
C ASP A 35 -4.03 8.28 -20.44
N THR A 36 -4.73 8.24 -19.31
CA THR A 36 -5.88 9.11 -19.08
C THR A 36 -5.43 10.56 -18.88
N PRO A 37 -5.85 11.52 -19.74
CA PRO A 37 -5.57 12.93 -19.50
C PRO A 37 -6.29 13.39 -18.23
N ASP A 38 -5.64 14.25 -17.44
CA ASP A 38 -6.13 14.72 -16.14
C ASP A 38 -6.49 13.60 -15.16
N ARG A 39 -5.78 12.47 -15.23
CA ARG A 39 -6.00 11.27 -14.40
C ARG A 39 -6.24 11.62 -12.93
N TRP A 40 -5.35 12.38 -12.32
CA TRP A 40 -5.41 12.68 -10.88
C TRP A 40 -6.63 13.51 -10.48
N ASN A 41 -7.05 14.46 -11.32
CA ASN A 41 -8.27 15.22 -11.09
C ASN A 41 -9.52 14.32 -11.20
N LYS A 42 -9.54 13.39 -12.17
CA LYS A 42 -10.63 12.42 -12.34
C LYS A 42 -10.70 11.43 -11.18
N VAL A 43 -9.57 10.92 -10.73
CA VAL A 43 -9.48 10.00 -9.58
C VAL A 43 -9.95 10.70 -8.30
N SER A 44 -9.43 11.89 -8.01
CA SER A 44 -9.86 12.73 -6.88
C SER A 44 -11.39 12.93 -6.87
N ARG A 45 -11.96 13.28 -8.03
CA ARG A 45 -13.40 13.50 -8.17
C ARG A 45 -14.22 12.21 -8.02
N ALA A 46 -13.74 11.09 -8.56
CA ALA A 46 -14.39 9.79 -8.42
C ALA A 46 -14.36 9.26 -6.97
N MET A 47 -13.36 9.67 -6.20
CA MET A 47 -13.28 9.44 -4.75
C MET A 47 -14.16 10.40 -3.92
N GLY A 48 -14.98 11.23 -4.57
CA GLY A 48 -15.85 12.19 -3.90
C GLY A 48 -15.18 13.52 -3.54
N GLY A 49 -13.97 13.78 -4.04
CA GLY A 49 -13.24 15.04 -3.81
C GLY A 49 -12.67 15.18 -2.40
N THR A 50 -12.64 14.11 -1.62
CA THR A 50 -12.10 14.10 -0.24
C THR A 50 -10.58 14.21 -0.19
N LYS A 51 -9.91 13.83 -1.28
CA LYS A 51 -8.47 13.94 -1.50
C LYS A 51 -8.23 14.79 -2.73
N THR A 52 -7.24 15.68 -2.67
CA THR A 52 -6.82 16.52 -3.79
C THR A 52 -6.05 15.72 -4.84
N ALA A 53 -5.98 16.23 -6.07
CA ALA A 53 -5.21 15.58 -7.15
C ALA A 53 -3.72 15.39 -6.77
N ASP A 54 -3.12 16.33 -6.03
CA ASP A 54 -1.74 16.23 -5.54
C ASP A 54 -1.58 15.17 -4.44
N GLU A 55 -2.56 14.99 -3.56
CA GLU A 55 -2.55 13.90 -2.57
C GLU A 55 -2.68 12.53 -3.22
N VAL A 56 -3.56 12.41 -4.22
CA VAL A 56 -3.74 11.18 -5.00
C VAL A 56 -2.45 10.83 -5.75
N ARG A 57 -1.79 11.81 -6.38
CA ARG A 57 -0.52 11.59 -7.08
C ARG A 57 0.58 11.11 -6.14
N ARG A 58 0.77 11.78 -4.99
CA ARG A 58 1.77 11.38 -4.00
C ARG A 58 1.53 9.97 -3.47
N HIS A 59 0.25 9.60 -3.27
CA HIS A 59 -0.11 8.25 -2.83
C HIS A 59 0.21 7.18 -3.88
N TYR A 60 0.01 7.51 -5.17
CA TYR A 60 0.42 6.65 -6.27
C TYR A 60 1.95 6.47 -6.35
N GLU A 61 2.72 7.54 -6.20
CA GLU A 61 4.20 7.48 -6.20
C GLU A 61 4.73 6.53 -5.11
N ILE A 62 4.14 6.57 -3.92
CA ILE A 62 4.47 5.64 -2.83
C ILE A 62 4.13 4.19 -3.22
N LEU A 63 2.95 3.96 -3.80
CA LEU A 63 2.54 2.64 -4.28
C LEU A 63 3.51 2.08 -5.34
N GLU A 64 3.96 2.92 -6.28
CA GLU A 64 4.96 2.52 -7.27
C GLU A 64 6.30 2.16 -6.64
N ASP A 65 6.75 2.92 -5.66
CA ASP A 65 8.00 2.66 -4.96
C ASP A 65 7.95 1.37 -4.13
N ASP A 66 6.82 1.09 -3.48
CA ASP A 66 6.57 -0.20 -2.82
C ASP A 66 6.62 -1.37 -3.81
N ILE A 67 5.98 -1.24 -4.98
CA ILE A 67 6.02 -2.26 -6.04
C ILE A 67 7.45 -2.48 -6.54
N LYS A 68 8.21 -1.41 -6.78
CA LYS A 68 9.62 -1.49 -7.17
C LYS A 68 10.45 -2.21 -6.10
N LEU A 69 10.19 -1.92 -4.82
CA LEU A 69 10.88 -2.55 -3.71
C LEU A 69 10.59 -4.07 -3.66
N ILE A 70 9.32 -4.47 -3.84
CA ILE A 70 8.91 -5.88 -3.94
C ILE A 70 9.62 -6.56 -5.12
N ASN A 71 9.57 -5.96 -6.32
CA ASN A 71 10.15 -6.53 -7.54
C ASN A 71 11.68 -6.62 -7.48
N SER A 72 12.34 -5.73 -6.72
CA SER A 72 13.79 -5.77 -6.53
C SER A 72 14.28 -6.96 -5.69
N GLY A 73 13.38 -7.83 -5.20
CA GLY A 73 13.72 -8.97 -4.36
C GLY A 73 14.25 -8.58 -2.98
N ARG A 74 14.09 -7.29 -2.59
CA ARG A 74 14.53 -6.75 -1.30
C ARG A 74 13.54 -6.98 -0.17
N VAL A 75 12.37 -7.55 -0.47
CA VAL A 75 11.52 -8.14 0.56
C VAL A 75 12.02 -9.56 0.78
N PRO A 76 12.76 -9.85 1.87
CA PRO A 76 13.09 -11.23 2.19
C PRO A 76 11.78 -11.98 2.32
N CYS A 77 11.55 -12.97 1.45
CA CYS A 77 10.45 -13.90 1.61
C CYS A 77 10.50 -14.43 3.04
N PRO A 78 9.39 -14.41 3.80
CA PRO A 78 9.35 -15.06 5.10
C PRO A 78 9.86 -16.48 4.92
N LYS A 79 10.81 -16.90 5.76
CA LYS A 79 11.17 -18.31 5.86
C LYS A 79 9.96 -19.00 6.45
N TYR A 80 9.02 -19.40 5.59
CA TYR A 80 7.99 -20.34 5.97
C TYR A 80 8.75 -21.62 6.30
N ASN A 81 8.95 -21.86 7.58
CA ASN A 81 9.47 -23.13 8.05
C ASN A 81 8.44 -24.19 7.61
N THR A 82 8.63 -24.77 6.43
CA THR A 82 7.95 -25.99 6.00
C THR A 82 8.54 -27.16 6.80
N GLN A 83 8.44 -27.09 8.13
CA GLN A 83 8.21 -28.28 8.92
C GLN A 83 6.70 -28.45 8.95
N GLY A 84 6.13 -28.77 7.77
CA GLY A 84 4.85 -29.44 7.75
C GLY A 84 4.98 -30.68 8.63
N PRO A 85 3.94 -31.06 9.39
CA PRO A 85 4.00 -32.26 10.20
C PRO A 85 4.41 -33.42 9.29
N LYS A 86 5.53 -34.08 9.61
CA LYS A 86 5.91 -35.33 8.96
C LYS A 86 4.84 -36.35 9.35
N TYR A 87 3.81 -36.50 8.52
CA TYR A 87 2.93 -37.64 8.64
C TYR A 87 3.79 -38.88 8.38
N ASN A 88 4.03 -39.63 9.45
CA ASN A 88 4.47 -41.01 9.34
C ASN A 88 3.36 -41.77 8.60
N THR A 89 3.62 -42.17 7.36
CA THR A 89 2.78 -43.13 6.63
C THR A 89 2.89 -44.50 7.29
N GLN A 90 2.10 -44.71 8.34
CA GLN A 90 1.70 -46.05 8.75
C GLN A 90 0.31 -45.96 9.42
N GLY A 91 -0.72 -46.11 8.60
CA GLY A 91 -2.07 -46.50 9.05
C GLY A 91 -3.09 -45.38 9.23
N ALA A 92 -4.33 -45.73 8.87
CA ALA A 92 -5.60 -45.10 9.21
C ALA A 92 -6.08 -43.92 8.33
N TRP A 93 -6.59 -44.26 7.15
CA TRP A 93 -7.94 -43.82 6.79
C TRP A 93 -8.89 -44.98 7.13
N ASN A 94 -9.68 -44.83 8.20
CA ASN A 94 -10.92 -45.56 8.46
C ASN A 94 -12.02 -44.51 8.61
#